data_AF-A0AAQ3S166-F1
#
_entry.id   AF-A0AAQ3S166-F1
#
_cell.length_a   1.000
_cell.length_b   1.000
_cell.length_c   1.000
_cell.angle_alpha   90.00
_cell.angle_beta   90.00
_cell.angle_gamma   90.00
#
_symmetry.space_group_name_H-M   'P 1'
#
loop_
_entity.id
_entity.type
_entity.pdbx_description
1 polymer ?
#
loop_
_entity_poly.entity_id
_entity_poly.type
_entity_poly.pdbx_seq_one_letter_code
_entity_poly.pdbx_strand_id
1 'polypeptide(L)'
;SARGPNPITPEILKPDFIAPGTNILAAFTKYAGPTNLDQDDRRVDFNIITGTSMSCPHASGIAALIKSVYPNWSPAAIRSALITTAYASYNNGEKLLDSATNAPSTPFAVGAGHVNPILALNPGLVYDLTADDYLNFLCALNYTPDRIEAVARRKFSCDAQKHNSVTSLNYPSFGVVFKPVAGSSIATIIHERTLTNV
;
A
#
# COMPACT_ATOMS: atom_id res chain seq x y z
N SER A 1 2.28 14.28 3.25
CA SER A 1 2.25 12.80 3.13
C SER A 1 3.59 12.34 2.59
N ALA A 2 4.16 11.24 3.12
CA ALA A 2 5.41 10.69 2.58
C ALA A 2 5.21 10.22 1.13
N ARG A 3 6.29 10.25 0.34
CA ARG A 3 6.30 9.90 -1.08
C ARG A 3 7.18 8.68 -1.32
N GLY A 4 6.84 7.91 -2.35
CA GLY A 4 7.72 6.88 -2.89
C GLY A 4 8.93 7.47 -3.64
N PRO A 5 9.79 6.61 -4.22
CA PRO A 5 9.67 5.14 -4.25
C PRO A 5 9.94 4.48 -2.89
N ASN A 6 9.63 3.20 -2.78
CA ASN A 6 10.05 2.38 -1.63
C ASN A 6 11.59 2.32 -1.60
N PRO A 7 12.25 2.83 -0.53
CA PRO A 7 13.71 2.89 -0.48
C PRO A 7 14.38 1.51 -0.31
N ILE A 8 13.63 0.50 0.13
CA ILE A 8 14.15 -0.86 0.36
C ILE A 8 14.00 -1.71 -0.91
N THR A 9 12.86 -1.60 -1.59
CA THR A 9 12.58 -2.34 -2.83
C THR A 9 11.80 -1.48 -3.81
N PRO A 10 12.49 -0.66 -4.62
CA PRO A 10 11.84 0.31 -5.51
C PRO A 10 10.94 -0.31 -6.58
N GLU A 11 11.12 -1.60 -6.90
CA GLU A 11 10.26 -2.39 -7.79
C GLU A 11 8.84 -2.59 -7.22
N ILE A 12 8.66 -2.46 -5.89
CA ILE A 12 7.36 -2.46 -5.25
C ILE A 12 6.91 -1.02 -5.02
N LEU A 13 5.92 -0.58 -5.81
CA LEU A 13 5.35 0.75 -5.74
C LEU A 13 4.78 1.05 -4.35
N LYS A 14 5.12 2.22 -3.81
CA LYS A 14 4.53 2.79 -2.58
C LYS A 14 4.25 4.28 -2.74
N PRO A 15 3.19 4.82 -2.09
CA PRO A 15 2.20 4.10 -1.28
C PRO A 15 1.27 3.22 -2.14
N ASP A 16 0.43 2.38 -1.50
CA ASP A 16 -0.49 1.49 -2.23
C ASP A 16 -1.71 2.23 -2.77
N PHE A 17 -2.34 3.05 -1.94
CA PHE A 17 -3.51 3.89 -2.22
C PHE A 17 -3.62 4.99 -1.15
N ILE A 18 -4.56 5.93 -1.31
CA ILE A 18 -4.82 7.00 -0.34
C ILE A 18 -6.21 6.91 0.27
N ALA A 19 -6.34 7.47 1.47
CA ALA A 19 -7.59 7.61 2.20
C ALA A 19 -7.61 8.95 2.96
N PRO A 20 -8.79 9.44 3.41
CA PRO A 20 -8.92 10.73 4.07
C PRO A 20 -8.03 10.86 5.31
N GLY A 21 -7.18 11.89 5.35
CA GLY A 21 -6.25 12.12 6.46
C GLY A 21 -5.99 13.58 6.81
N THR A 22 -6.74 14.51 6.22
CA THR A 22 -6.62 15.95 6.48
C THR A 22 -7.90 16.44 7.13
N ASN A 23 -7.77 17.21 8.21
CA ASN A 23 -8.87 17.77 8.97
C ASN A 23 -9.91 16.72 9.39
N ILE A 24 -9.44 15.60 9.94
CA ILE A 24 -10.31 14.51 10.39
C ILE A 24 -10.75 14.78 11.82
N LEU A 25 -12.06 14.84 12.03
CA LEU A 25 -12.69 14.92 13.36
C LEU A 25 -12.77 13.52 13.98
N ALA A 26 -12.21 13.34 15.17
CA ALA A 26 -12.28 12.08 15.93
C ALA A 26 -12.28 12.32 17.44
N ALA A 27 -12.65 11.29 18.21
CA ALA A 27 -12.68 11.34 19.66
C ALA A 27 -11.27 11.65 20.25
N PHE A 28 -11.24 12.38 21.35
CA PHE A 28 -10.01 12.83 21.99
C PHE A 28 -10.06 12.66 23.52
N THR A 29 -8.90 12.43 24.14
CA THR A 29 -8.83 11.87 25.50
C THR A 29 -9.17 12.84 26.64
N LYS A 30 -9.33 14.14 26.36
CA LYS A 30 -9.37 15.22 27.36
C LYS A 30 -8.16 15.24 28.33
N TYR A 31 -7.10 14.48 28.06
CA TYR A 31 -5.88 14.54 28.86
C TYR A 31 -5.01 15.73 28.44
N ALA A 32 -4.80 15.89 27.14
CA ALA A 32 -4.09 17.01 26.54
C ALA A 32 -5.03 18.03 25.92
N GLY A 33 -4.56 19.27 25.76
CA GLY A 33 -5.24 20.28 24.96
C GLY A 33 -5.24 19.93 23.46
N PRO A 34 -6.20 20.41 22.66
CA PRO A 34 -6.31 20.11 21.22
C PRO A 34 -5.03 20.39 20.41
N THR A 35 -4.24 21.39 20.83
CA THR A 35 -2.99 21.77 20.16
C THR A 35 -1.78 20.93 20.59
N ASN A 36 -1.92 20.09 21.63
CA ASN A 36 -0.82 19.44 22.34
C ASN A 36 0.24 20.40 22.92
N LEU A 37 -0.10 21.68 23.10
CA LEU A 37 0.76 22.64 23.79
C LEU A 37 0.41 22.69 25.28
N ASP A 38 1.43 22.83 26.14
CA ASP A 38 1.25 22.86 27.59
C ASP A 38 0.36 24.03 28.05
N GLN A 39 0.32 25.12 27.27
CA GLN A 39 -0.49 26.31 27.56
C GLN A 39 -1.96 26.19 27.07
N ASP A 40 -2.33 25.09 26.40
CA ASP A 40 -3.69 24.91 25.91
C ASP A 40 -4.57 24.21 26.96
N ASP A 41 -5.31 25.02 27.71
CA ASP A 41 -6.18 24.57 28.80
C ASP A 41 -7.52 23.98 28.31
N ARG A 42 -7.82 24.01 27.00
CA ARG A 42 -9.09 23.47 26.49
C ARG A 42 -9.14 21.95 26.65
N ARG A 43 -10.31 21.39 26.96
CA ARG A 43 -10.56 19.95 27.05
C ARG A 43 -11.80 19.60 26.25
N VAL A 44 -11.60 18.86 25.16
CA VAL A 44 -12.64 18.59 24.15
C VAL A 44 -12.88 17.09 24.00
N ASP A 45 -14.12 16.71 23.73
CA ASP A 45 -14.48 15.31 23.41
C ASP A 45 -13.99 14.89 22.02
N PHE A 46 -13.84 15.85 21.11
CA PHE A 46 -13.40 15.61 19.74
C PHE A 46 -12.36 16.64 19.31
N ASN A 47 -11.41 16.20 18.48
CA ASN A 47 -10.38 17.05 17.91
C ASN A 47 -10.29 16.86 16.39
N ILE A 48 -9.82 17.88 15.68
CA ILE A 48 -9.59 17.87 14.24
C ILE A 48 -8.09 17.80 14.02
N ILE A 49 -7.62 16.69 13.47
CA ILE A 49 -6.19 16.45 13.26
C ILE A 49 -5.89 15.96 11.85
N THR A 50 -4.65 16.19 11.42
CA THR A 50 -4.18 15.88 10.08
C THR A 50 -2.95 14.98 10.17
N GLY A 51 -2.93 13.93 9.35
CA GLY A 51 -1.81 13.01 9.27
C GLY A 51 -2.18 11.72 8.53
N THR A 52 -1.16 11.01 8.05
CA THR A 52 -1.35 9.63 7.56
C THR A 52 -1.81 8.68 8.68
N SER A 53 -1.54 9.04 9.94
CA SER A 53 -2.13 8.43 11.13
C SER A 53 -3.67 8.51 11.16
N MET A 54 -4.28 9.47 10.46
CA MET A 54 -5.74 9.58 10.30
C MET A 54 -6.24 8.86 9.03
N SER A 55 -5.42 8.77 7.97
CA SER A 55 -5.73 7.95 6.79
C SER A 55 -5.74 6.44 7.08
N CYS A 56 -4.78 5.96 7.88
CA CYS A 56 -4.64 4.55 8.23
C CYS A 56 -5.91 3.92 8.84
N PRO A 57 -6.58 4.52 9.84
CA PRO A 57 -7.81 3.94 10.41
C PRO A 57 -8.97 3.92 9.43
N HIS A 58 -9.07 4.86 8.48
CA HIS A 58 -10.07 4.77 7.40
C HIS A 58 -9.83 3.53 6.54
N ALA A 59 -8.60 3.35 6.05
CA ALA A 59 -8.22 2.17 5.26
C ALA A 59 -8.44 0.86 6.04
N SER A 60 -8.07 0.84 7.33
CA SER A 60 -8.22 -0.33 8.21
C SER A 60 -9.69 -0.68 8.45
N GLY A 61 -10.55 0.31 8.67
CA GLY A 61 -11.99 0.11 8.84
C GLY A 61 -12.65 -0.45 7.57
N ILE A 62 -12.27 0.05 6.39
CA ILE A 62 -12.76 -0.48 5.11
C ILE A 62 -12.27 -1.92 4.91
N ALA A 63 -10.99 -2.20 5.18
CA ALA A 63 -10.46 -3.55 5.09
C ALA A 63 -11.17 -4.54 6.02
N ALA A 64 -11.49 -4.11 7.25
CA ALA A 64 -12.27 -4.91 8.21
C ALA A 64 -13.71 -5.15 7.72
N LEU A 65 -14.35 -4.15 7.12
CA LEU A 65 -15.68 -4.31 6.52
C LEU A 65 -15.64 -5.33 5.37
N ILE A 66 -14.68 -5.22 4.45
CA ILE A 66 -14.50 -6.21 3.37
C ILE A 66 -14.26 -7.60 3.95
N LYS A 67 -13.42 -7.74 4.99
CA LYS A 67 -13.18 -9.02 5.65
C LYS A 67 -14.45 -9.61 6.29
N SER A 68 -15.35 -8.76 6.79
CA SER A 68 -16.63 -9.22 7.34
C SER A 68 -17.58 -9.78 6.27
N VAL A 69 -17.54 -9.22 5.06
CA VAL A 69 -18.33 -9.68 3.91
C VAL A 69 -17.69 -10.91 3.25
N TYR A 70 -16.35 -10.96 3.20
CA TYR A 70 -15.57 -12.07 2.65
C TYR A 70 -14.63 -12.69 3.71
N PRO A 71 -15.16 -13.50 4.65
CA PRO A 71 -14.37 -14.05 5.76
C PRO A 71 -13.19 -14.91 5.33
N ASN A 72 -13.24 -15.50 4.14
CA ASN A 72 -12.19 -16.39 3.63
C ASN A 72 -11.12 -15.66 2.81
N TRP A 73 -11.32 -14.39 2.44
CA TRP A 73 -10.31 -13.66 1.68
C TRP A 73 -9.05 -13.46 2.49
N SER A 74 -7.90 -13.67 1.84
CA SER A 74 -6.61 -13.38 2.42
C SER A 74 -6.43 -11.86 2.63
N PRO A 75 -5.48 -11.43 3.48
CA PRO A 75 -5.09 -10.02 3.55
C PRO A 75 -4.65 -9.45 2.20
N ALA A 76 -4.04 -10.27 1.34
CA ALA A 76 -3.60 -9.86 0.02
C ALA A 76 -4.76 -9.66 -0.95
N ALA A 77 -5.77 -10.52 -0.92
CA ALA A 77 -7.00 -10.36 -1.70
C ALA A 77 -7.74 -9.06 -1.31
N ILE A 78 -7.86 -8.77 -0.01
CA ILE A 78 -8.46 -7.52 0.48
C ILE A 78 -7.65 -6.30 0.02
N ARG A 79 -6.32 -6.34 0.17
CA ARG A 79 -5.45 -5.27 -0.34
C ARG A 79 -5.61 -5.11 -1.85
N SER A 80 -5.66 -6.20 -2.59
CA SER A 80 -5.87 -6.17 -4.04
C SER A 80 -7.15 -5.46 -4.39
N ALA A 81 -8.27 -5.84 -3.77
CA ALA A 81 -9.56 -5.21 -4.03
C ALA A 81 -9.53 -3.69 -3.75
N LEU A 82 -8.89 -3.27 -2.66
CA LEU A 82 -8.73 -1.84 -2.33
C LEU A 82 -7.89 -1.08 -3.37
N ILE A 83 -6.83 -1.70 -3.88
CA ILE A 83 -5.91 -1.08 -4.85
C ILE A 83 -6.55 -1.03 -6.24
N THR A 84 -7.08 -2.14 -6.74
CA THR A 84 -7.58 -2.24 -8.13
C THR A 84 -8.88 -1.49 -8.37
N THR A 85 -9.61 -1.15 -7.30
CA THR A 85 -10.88 -0.40 -7.38
C THR A 85 -10.75 1.05 -6.93
N ALA A 86 -9.55 1.49 -6.53
CA ALA A 86 -9.28 2.89 -6.23
C ALA A 86 -9.40 3.76 -7.48
N TYR A 87 -9.74 5.04 -7.29
CA TYR A 87 -9.84 6.00 -8.38
C TYR A 87 -8.68 7.00 -8.36
N ALA A 88 -8.05 7.22 -9.52
CA ALA A 88 -6.89 8.10 -9.68
C ALA A 88 -7.22 9.45 -10.36
N SER A 89 -8.50 9.70 -10.65
CA SER A 89 -8.99 10.91 -11.30
C SER A 89 -10.27 11.41 -10.64
N TYR A 90 -10.52 12.72 -10.72
CA TYR A 90 -11.81 13.32 -10.39
C TYR A 90 -12.87 12.92 -11.44
N ASN A 91 -14.13 13.24 -11.14
CA ASN A 91 -15.27 12.94 -12.02
C ASN A 91 -15.18 13.62 -13.40
N ASN A 92 -14.40 14.71 -13.52
CA ASN A 92 -14.14 15.40 -14.80
C ASN A 92 -13.01 14.76 -15.62
N GLY A 93 -12.41 13.65 -15.16
CA GLY A 93 -11.32 12.94 -15.81
C GLY A 93 -9.93 13.48 -15.49
N GLU A 94 -9.81 14.64 -14.85
CA GLU A 94 -8.52 15.19 -14.43
C GLU A 94 -7.90 14.34 -13.33
N LYS A 95 -6.57 14.20 -13.37
CA LYS A 95 -5.83 13.47 -12.33
C LYS A 95 -5.97 14.16 -10.98
N LEU A 96 -5.97 13.38 -9.90
CA LEU A 96 -5.84 13.92 -8.55
C LEU A 96 -4.60 14.82 -8.46
N LEU A 97 -4.70 15.95 -7.74
CA LEU A 97 -3.61 16.90 -7.62
C LEU A 97 -2.75 16.61 -6.38
N ASP A 98 -1.44 16.85 -6.50
CA ASP A 98 -0.57 16.95 -5.33
C ASP A 98 -0.69 18.36 -4.72
N SER A 99 -1.20 18.45 -3.49
CA SER A 99 -1.39 19.73 -2.80
C SER A 99 -0.10 20.52 -2.56
N ALA A 100 1.08 19.88 -2.63
CA ALA A 100 2.35 20.58 -2.46
C ALA A 100 2.79 21.33 -3.73
N THR A 101 2.40 20.85 -4.92
CA THR A 101 2.83 21.39 -6.21
C THR A 101 1.68 21.94 -7.04
N ASN A 102 0.44 21.65 -6.67
CA ASN A 102 -0.77 21.86 -7.46
C ASN A 102 -0.71 21.23 -8.86
N ALA A 103 0.17 20.26 -9.06
CA ALA A 103 0.32 19.53 -10.32
C ALA A 103 -0.40 18.17 -10.24
N PRO A 104 -0.68 17.52 -11.39
CA PRO A 104 -1.15 16.14 -11.42
C PRO A 104 -0.27 15.21 -10.58
N SER A 105 -0.90 14.46 -9.68
CA SER A 105 -0.22 13.51 -8.80
C SER A 105 0.36 12.34 -9.57
N THR A 106 1.39 11.72 -8.98
CA THR A 106 2.04 10.52 -9.52
C THR A 106 1.69 9.31 -8.67
N PRO A 107 1.89 8.08 -9.17
CA PRO A 107 1.73 6.88 -8.35
C PRO A 107 2.62 6.86 -7.09
N PHE A 108 3.75 7.57 -7.07
CA PHE A 108 4.57 7.73 -5.85
C PHE A 108 3.94 8.66 -4.80
N ALA A 109 2.91 9.41 -5.17
CA ALA A 109 2.14 10.26 -4.27
C ALA A 109 0.85 9.58 -3.80
N VAL A 110 0.15 8.86 -4.69
CA VAL A 110 -1.21 8.36 -4.43
C VAL A 110 -1.39 6.85 -4.61
N GLY A 111 -0.37 6.12 -5.03
CA GLY A 111 -0.49 4.70 -5.38
C GLY A 111 -1.47 4.50 -6.53
N ALA A 112 -2.42 3.58 -6.35
CA ALA A 112 -3.52 3.37 -7.28
C ALA A 112 -4.60 4.46 -7.23
N GLY A 113 -4.56 5.35 -6.24
CA GLY A 113 -5.52 6.45 -6.10
C GLY A 113 -6.29 6.40 -4.79
N HIS A 114 -7.42 7.09 -4.74
CA HIS A 114 -8.24 7.19 -3.54
C HIS A 114 -9.16 5.99 -3.39
N VAL A 115 -9.24 5.46 -2.17
CA VAL A 115 -10.05 4.27 -1.86
C VAL A 115 -11.52 4.46 -2.22
N ASN A 116 -12.12 3.41 -2.81
CA ASN A 116 -13.55 3.31 -3.08
C ASN A 116 -14.13 2.08 -2.35
N PRO A 117 -14.74 2.25 -1.17
CA PRO A 117 -15.25 1.13 -0.38
C PRO A 117 -16.31 0.30 -1.11
N ILE A 118 -17.16 0.94 -1.92
CA ILE A 118 -18.28 0.28 -2.58
C ILE A 118 -17.78 -0.63 -3.71
N LEU A 119 -16.88 -0.12 -4.55
CA LEU A 119 -16.31 -0.93 -5.62
C LEU A 119 -15.38 -2.03 -5.08
N ALA A 120 -14.67 -1.77 -3.98
CA ALA A 120 -13.79 -2.77 -3.35
C ALA A 120 -14.53 -4.01 -2.82
N LEU A 121 -15.85 -3.96 -2.64
CA LEU A 121 -16.65 -5.13 -2.32
C LEU A 121 -16.80 -6.08 -3.51
N ASN A 122 -16.82 -5.58 -4.75
CA ASN A 122 -16.99 -6.41 -5.95
C ASN A 122 -15.89 -6.10 -6.98
N PRO A 123 -14.63 -6.48 -6.71
CA PRO A 123 -13.51 -6.16 -7.59
C PRO A 123 -13.46 -7.02 -8.86
N GLY A 124 -14.24 -8.11 -8.91
CA GLY A 124 -14.25 -9.12 -9.99
C GLY A 124 -13.02 -10.02 -9.97
N LEU A 125 -11.82 -9.44 -9.98
CA LEU A 125 -10.55 -10.16 -9.94
C LEU A 125 -9.65 -9.63 -8.82
N VAL A 126 -8.88 -10.52 -8.20
CA VAL A 126 -7.87 -10.16 -7.19
C VAL A 126 -6.50 -10.77 -7.49
N TYR A 127 -5.46 -10.02 -7.14
CA TYR A 127 -4.07 -10.48 -7.05
C TYR A 127 -3.83 -11.07 -5.66
N ASP A 128 -4.13 -12.36 -5.50
CA ASP A 128 -3.93 -13.05 -4.22
C ASP A 128 -2.49 -13.57 -4.09
N LEU A 129 -2.03 -13.70 -2.85
CA LEU A 129 -0.74 -14.32 -2.53
C LEU A 129 -0.75 -14.86 -1.09
N THR A 130 0.14 -15.81 -0.85
CA THR A 130 0.29 -16.51 0.42
C THR A 130 1.45 -15.95 1.25
N ALA A 131 1.57 -16.43 2.49
CA ALA A 131 2.74 -16.14 3.31
C ALA A 131 4.03 -16.70 2.70
N ASP A 132 3.98 -17.84 2.01
CA ASP A 132 5.16 -18.44 1.35
C ASP A 132 5.62 -17.60 0.14
N ASP A 133 4.70 -16.92 -0.56
CA ASP A 133 5.06 -15.98 -1.63
C ASP A 133 5.89 -14.80 -1.11
N TYR A 134 5.58 -14.31 0.10
CA TYR A 134 6.43 -13.31 0.76
C TYR A 134 7.81 -13.85 1.13
N LEU A 135 7.90 -15.10 1.57
CA LEU A 135 9.20 -15.69 1.89
C LEU A 135 10.06 -15.92 0.64
N ASN A 136 9.44 -16.38 -0.45
CA ASN A 136 10.09 -16.46 -1.76
C ASN A 136 10.54 -15.07 -2.26
N PHE A 137 9.77 -14.03 -1.99
CA PHE A 137 10.15 -12.66 -2.29
C PHE A 137 11.35 -12.18 -1.46
N LEU A 138 11.41 -12.52 -0.16
CA LEU A 138 12.60 -12.26 0.67
C LEU A 138 13.84 -13.00 0.14
N CYS A 139 13.67 -14.22 -0.39
CA CYS A 139 14.72 -14.94 -1.09
C CYS A 139 15.20 -14.20 -2.34
N ALA A 140 14.28 -13.64 -3.15
CA ALA A 140 14.63 -12.83 -4.32
C ALA A 140 15.42 -11.55 -3.96
N LEU A 141 15.26 -11.05 -2.73
CA LEU A 141 16.01 -9.93 -2.18
C LEU A 141 17.33 -10.34 -1.50
N ASN A 142 17.74 -11.60 -1.62
CA ASN A 142 18.96 -12.16 -1.03
C ASN A 142 19.02 -12.07 0.51
N TYR A 143 17.87 -12.18 1.19
CA TYR A 143 17.86 -12.30 2.65
C TYR A 143 18.39 -13.67 3.09
N THR A 144 19.20 -13.70 4.16
CA THR A 144 19.68 -14.96 4.74
C THR A 144 18.57 -15.68 5.49
N PRO A 145 18.65 -17.02 5.65
CA PRO A 145 17.66 -17.79 6.42
C PRO A 145 17.42 -17.22 7.83
N ASP A 146 18.47 -16.82 8.55
CA ASP A 146 18.33 -16.23 9.89
C ASP A 146 17.53 -14.93 9.89
N ARG A 147 17.70 -14.08 8.86
CA ARG A 147 16.92 -12.84 8.72
C ARG A 147 15.48 -13.12 8.36
N ILE A 148 15.24 -14.12 7.51
CA ILE A 148 13.88 -14.56 7.17
C ILE A 148 13.19 -15.11 8.41
N GLU A 149 13.86 -15.96 9.19
CA GLU A 149 13.32 -16.52 10.44
C GLU A 149 13.03 -15.43 11.47
N ALA A 150 13.89 -14.42 11.61
CA ALA A 150 13.68 -13.31 12.52
C ALA A 150 12.37 -12.54 12.23
N VAL A 151 12.03 -12.36 10.94
CA VAL A 151 10.82 -11.63 10.51
C VAL A 151 9.60 -12.55 10.47
N ALA A 152 9.73 -13.73 9.88
CA ALA A 152 8.63 -14.67 9.67
C ALA A 152 8.26 -15.46 10.93
N ARG A 153 9.13 -15.47 11.95
CA ARG A 153 9.00 -16.28 13.18
C ARG A 153 8.82 -17.77 12.91
N ARG A 154 9.34 -18.25 11.77
CA ARG A 154 9.39 -19.66 11.39
C ARG A 154 10.61 -19.91 10.52
N LYS A 155 11.12 -21.14 10.58
CA LYS A 155 12.20 -21.59 9.71
C LYS A 155 11.75 -21.64 8.26
N PHE A 156 12.59 -21.11 7.38
CA PHE A 156 12.37 -21.17 5.94
C PHE A 156 13.73 -21.14 5.24
N SER A 157 13.89 -21.97 4.22
CA SER A 157 15.10 -22.01 3.40
C SER A 157 14.73 -21.77 1.95
N CYS A 158 15.47 -20.85 1.33
CA CYS A 158 15.30 -20.55 -0.09
C CYS A 158 15.72 -21.78 -0.91
N ASP A 159 14.84 -22.23 -1.79
CA ASP A 159 15.16 -23.29 -2.75
C ASP A 159 16.12 -22.74 -3.81
N ALA A 160 17.32 -23.32 -3.88
CA ALA A 160 18.35 -22.93 -4.83
C ALA A 160 17.98 -23.24 -6.29
N GLN A 161 17.05 -24.16 -6.52
CA GLN A 161 16.56 -24.50 -7.86
C GLN A 161 15.43 -23.56 -8.33
N LYS A 162 14.83 -22.80 -7.41
CA LYS A 162 13.75 -21.87 -7.72
C LYS A 162 14.31 -20.48 -8.00
N HIS A 163 14.20 -20.03 -9.25
CA HIS A 163 14.53 -18.66 -9.64
C HIS A 163 13.46 -17.68 -9.12
N ASN A 164 13.64 -17.18 -7.90
CA ASN A 164 12.78 -16.15 -7.33
C ASN A 164 13.17 -14.78 -7.90
N SER A 165 12.19 -14.05 -8.45
CA SER A 165 12.37 -12.67 -8.91
C SER A 165 11.53 -11.71 -8.07
N VAL A 166 12.10 -10.54 -7.77
CA VAL A 166 11.40 -9.42 -7.12
C VAL A 166 10.17 -9.02 -7.95
N THR A 167 10.24 -9.13 -9.28
CA THR A 167 9.16 -8.76 -10.20
C THR A 167 8.02 -9.77 -10.25
N SER A 168 8.21 -10.99 -9.74
CA SER A 168 7.24 -12.09 -9.73
C SER A 168 6.31 -12.09 -8.52
N LEU A 169 6.52 -11.22 -7.54
CA LEU A 169 5.53 -11.04 -6.45
C LEU A 169 4.20 -10.63 -7.07
N ASN A 170 3.13 -11.37 -6.76
CA ASN A 170 1.79 -11.16 -7.34
C ASN A 170 1.10 -9.91 -6.77
N TYR A 171 1.71 -8.75 -6.95
CA TYR A 171 1.33 -7.48 -6.37
C TYR A 171 0.43 -6.70 -7.36
N PRO A 172 -0.63 -6.02 -6.90
CA PRO A 172 -1.60 -5.30 -7.74
C PRO A 172 -1.07 -3.94 -8.28
N SER A 173 0.23 -3.86 -8.53
CA SER A 173 0.87 -2.72 -9.17
C SER A 173 2.18 -3.15 -9.84
N PHE A 174 2.68 -2.31 -10.73
CA PHE A 174 3.92 -2.51 -11.45
C PHE A 174 4.87 -1.34 -11.16
N GLY A 175 6.10 -1.66 -10.75
CA GLY A 175 7.19 -0.70 -10.56
C GLY A 175 8.41 -1.18 -11.34
N VAL A 176 8.92 -0.33 -12.22
CA VAL A 176 10.06 -0.63 -13.09
C VAL A 176 11.18 0.36 -12.80
N VAL A 177 12.36 -0.17 -12.48
CA VAL A 177 13.54 0.63 -12.12
C VAL A 177 14.54 0.56 -13.27
N PHE A 178 14.75 1.69 -13.95
CA PHE A 178 15.78 1.80 -14.98
C PHE A 178 17.09 2.25 -14.35
N LYS A 179 18.13 1.42 -14.47
CA LYS A 179 19.50 1.83 -14.13
C LYS A 179 20.10 2.53 -15.35
N PRO A 180 20.68 3.74 -15.20
CA PRO A 180 21.41 4.36 -16.29
C PRO A 180 22.64 3.51 -16.59
N VAL A 181 22.62 2.80 -17.71
CA VAL A 181 23.78 2.09 -18.25
C VAL A 181 24.43 3.00 -19.29
N ALA A 182 25.75 3.14 -19.25
CA ALA A 182 26.49 3.81 -20.32
C ALA A 182 26.35 2.98 -21.61
N GLY A 183 25.58 3.48 -22.56
CA GLY A 183 25.27 2.82 -23.83
C GLY A 183 23.79 2.43 -23.96
N SER A 184 23.26 2.52 -25.18
CA SER A 184 21.89 2.16 -25.53
C SER A 184 21.68 0.65 -25.47
N SER A 185 21.58 0.09 -24.26
CA SER A 185 21.08 -1.27 -24.06
C SER A 185 19.59 -1.23 -23.75
N ILE A 186 18.80 -1.95 -24.55
CA ILE A 186 17.37 -2.15 -24.29
C ILE A 186 17.28 -3.18 -23.16
N ALA A 187 16.73 -2.78 -22.02
CA ALA A 187 16.44 -3.68 -20.91
C ALA A 187 14.96 -4.11 -20.96
N THR A 188 14.72 -5.42 -21.01
CA THR A 188 13.36 -5.99 -20.90
C THR A 188 13.14 -6.50 -19.48
N ILE A 189 12.08 -6.03 -18.84
CA ILE A 189 11.69 -6.44 -17.49
C ILE A 189 10.31 -7.11 -17.58
N ILE A 190 10.22 -8.36 -17.13
CA ILE A 190 9.00 -9.17 -17.18
C ILE A 190 8.39 -9.22 -15.77
N HIS A 191 7.08 -8.94 -15.71
CA HIS A 191 6.26 -9.10 -14.52
C HIS A 191 5.20 -10.16 -14.76
N GLU A 192 5.27 -11.25 -14.02
CA GLU A 192 4.26 -12.31 -14.05
C GLU A 192 3.21 -12.06 -12.95
N ARG A 193 1.93 -12.24 -13.28
CA ARG A 193 0.82 -12.04 -12.36
C ARG A 193 -0.22 -13.14 -12.54
N THR A 194 -0.86 -13.50 -11.45
CA THR A 194 -2.00 -14.43 -11.42
C THR A 194 -3.21 -13.69 -10.88
N LEU A 195 -4.32 -13.73 -11.62
CA LEU A 195 -5.60 -13.17 -11.21
C LEU A 195 -6.55 -14.29 -10.82
N THR A 196 -7.18 -14.14 -9.66
CA THR A 196 -8.23 -15.06 -9.19
C THR A 196 -9.58 -14.38 -9.33
N ASN A 197 -10.54 -15.07 -9.94
CA ASN A 197 -11.93 -14.62 -9.99
C ASN A 197 -12.60 -14.81 -8.63
N VAL A 198 -13.30 -13.78 -8.15
CA VAL A 198 -13.88 -13.73 -6.80
C VAL A 198 -15.36 -13.39 -6.78
#